data_AF-A0A534AAH9-F1
#
_entry.id   AF-A0A534AAH9-F1
#
_cell.length_a   1.000
_cell.length_b   1.000
_cell.length_c   1.000
_cell.angle_alpha   90.00
_cell.angle_beta   90.00
_cell.angle_gamma   90.00
#
_symmetry.space_group_name_H-M   'P 1'
#
loop_
_entity.id
_entity.type
_entity.pdbx_description
1 polymer ?
#
loop_
_entity_poly.entity_id
_entity_poly.type
_entity_poly.pdbx_seq_one_letter_code
_entity_poly.pdbx_strand_id
1 'polypeptide(L)'
;MKTRLLITAIALSMFGVAQAADETKVYPQVNVAHSAAKGSQSAYSMECTPPNSAEECAQFHKEIRQNFSNREIGMLFGASTAYAESRSAAPWVAQRYDNFARTYDEAHLTAFASTK
;
A
#
# COMPACT_ATOMS: atom_id res chain seq x y z
N MET A 1 5.87 -58.58 -23.87
CA MET A 1 7.30 -58.96 -23.92
C MET A 1 8.11 -57.76 -24.39
N LYS A 2 9.22 -57.47 -23.67
CA LYS A 2 10.47 -56.83 -24.10
C LYS A 2 10.48 -55.37 -24.64
N THR A 3 10.89 -54.51 -23.71
CA THR A 3 11.67 -53.25 -23.83
C THR A 3 12.59 -53.13 -25.05
N ARG A 4 12.71 -51.90 -25.58
CA ARG A 4 13.99 -51.30 -26.02
C ARG A 4 14.02 -49.79 -25.78
N LEU A 5 15.02 -49.36 -24.99
CA LEU A 5 15.46 -47.98 -24.85
C LEU A 5 15.97 -47.44 -26.19
N LEU A 6 15.73 -46.16 -26.46
CA LEU A 6 16.65 -45.34 -27.24
C LEU A 6 16.86 -44.00 -26.52
N ILE A 7 18.08 -43.86 -25.98
CA ILE A 7 18.62 -42.63 -25.42
C ILE A 7 19.14 -41.81 -26.60
N THR A 8 18.51 -40.69 -26.92
CA THR A 8 19.06 -39.71 -27.87
C THR A 8 19.60 -38.53 -27.09
N ALA A 9 20.93 -38.44 -27.03
CA ALA A 9 21.65 -37.25 -26.60
C ALA A 9 21.35 -36.12 -27.58
N ILE A 10 20.78 -35.01 -27.09
CA ILE A 10 20.57 -33.81 -27.89
C ILE A 10 21.69 -32.83 -27.56
N ALA A 11 22.47 -32.54 -28.61
CA ALA A 11 23.65 -31.71 -28.60
C ALA A 11 23.36 -30.26 -28.17
N LEU A 12 24.33 -29.65 -27.47
CA LEU A 12 24.39 -28.21 -27.24
C LEU A 12 24.46 -27.46 -28.58
N SER A 13 23.56 -26.51 -28.78
CA SER A 13 23.76 -25.41 -29.71
C SER A 13 23.57 -24.09 -28.96
N MET A 14 24.60 -23.25 -29.03
CA MET A 14 24.62 -21.89 -28.52
C MET A 14 23.94 -20.93 -29.51
N PHE A 15 23.59 -19.75 -29.00
CA PHE A 15 23.30 -18.47 -29.66
C PHE A 15 21.82 -18.08 -29.95
N GLY A 16 21.44 -16.92 -29.39
CA GLY A 16 20.25 -16.11 -29.73
C GLY A 16 19.08 -16.35 -28.78
N VAL A 17 18.43 -15.38 -28.14
CA VAL A 17 18.39 -13.91 -28.25
C VAL A 17 18.05 -13.38 -26.85
N ALA A 18 18.62 -12.26 -26.43
CA ALA A 18 18.10 -11.54 -25.28
C ALA A 18 16.75 -10.95 -25.67
N GLN A 19 15.68 -11.70 -25.44
CA GLN A 19 14.34 -11.14 -25.36
C GLN A 19 14.07 -10.97 -23.87
N ALA A 20 14.16 -9.72 -23.41
CA ALA A 20 13.38 -9.32 -22.26
C ALA A 20 11.92 -9.57 -22.66
N ALA A 21 11.42 -10.76 -22.31
CA ALA A 21 10.01 -10.94 -22.14
C ALA A 21 9.64 -9.95 -21.04
N ASP A 22 9.16 -8.78 -21.46
CA ASP A 22 8.20 -8.03 -20.67
C ASP A 22 7.00 -8.96 -20.53
N GLU A 23 7.13 -9.91 -19.60
CA GLU A 23 5.99 -10.57 -19.01
C GLU A 23 5.26 -9.40 -18.35
N THR A 24 4.29 -8.86 -19.08
CA THR A 24 3.25 -8.01 -18.53
C THR A 24 2.52 -8.88 -17.51
N LYS A 25 3.16 -9.05 -16.33
CA LYS A 25 2.49 -9.44 -15.11
C LYS A 25 1.49 -8.33 -14.91
N VAL A 26 0.26 -8.59 -15.34
CA VAL A 26 -0.90 -7.90 -14.85
C VAL A 26 -0.90 -8.21 -13.35
N TYR A 27 -0.20 -7.35 -12.60
CA TYR A 27 -0.22 -7.39 -11.17
C TYR A 27 -1.67 -7.17 -10.79
N PRO A 28 -2.28 -8.07 -10.00
CA PRO A 28 -3.63 -7.85 -9.53
C PRO A 28 -3.65 -6.45 -8.91
N GLN A 29 -4.57 -5.63 -9.40
CA GLN A 29 -4.87 -4.34 -8.77
C GLN A 29 -5.16 -4.69 -7.32
N VAL A 30 -4.23 -4.34 -6.42
CA VAL A 30 -4.50 -4.43 -4.99
C VAL A 30 -5.46 -3.30 -4.74
N ASN A 31 -6.74 -3.58 -4.93
CA ASN A 31 -7.78 -2.85 -4.27
C ASN A 31 -7.42 -2.99 -2.80
N VAL A 32 -6.87 -1.92 -2.22
CA VAL A 32 -6.76 -1.80 -0.77
C VAL A 32 -8.20 -1.67 -0.31
N ALA A 33 -8.91 -2.81 -0.28
CA ALA A 33 -9.91 -3.02 0.72
C ALA A 33 -9.16 -2.68 2.00
N HIS A 34 -9.48 -1.52 2.57
CA HIS A 34 -9.28 -1.30 3.99
C HIS A 34 -10.02 -2.47 4.61
N SER A 35 -9.29 -3.56 4.82
CA SER A 35 -9.77 -4.68 5.59
C SER A 35 -10.07 -4.02 6.90
N ALA A 36 -11.36 -3.79 7.14
CA ALA A 36 -11.94 -3.40 8.39
C ALA A 36 -11.51 -4.49 9.37
N ALA A 37 -10.27 -4.38 9.83
CA ALA A 37 -9.73 -5.16 10.91
C ALA A 37 -10.63 -4.75 12.06
N LYS A 38 -11.51 -5.68 12.40
CA LYS A 38 -12.60 -5.59 13.34
C LYS A 38 -12.03 -5.17 14.70
N GLY A 39 -11.87 -3.87 14.89
CA GLY A 39 -11.11 -3.30 15.99
C GLY A 39 -10.92 -1.81 15.81
N SER A 40 -12.01 -1.05 15.97
CA SER A 40 -11.96 0.36 16.36
C SER A 40 -11.03 1.25 15.52
N GLN A 41 -11.18 1.27 14.19
CA GLN A 41 -10.86 2.50 13.47
C GLN A 41 -11.89 3.53 13.94
N SER A 42 -11.42 4.58 14.60
CA SER A 42 -12.29 5.67 15.03
C SER A 42 -12.82 6.42 13.82
N ALA A 43 -14.07 6.85 13.94
CA ALA A 43 -14.81 7.45 12.82
C ALA A 43 -14.13 8.70 12.27
N TYR A 44 -13.44 9.47 13.11
CA TYR A 44 -12.93 10.80 12.75
C TYR A 44 -11.79 10.75 11.71
N SER A 45 -10.73 9.95 11.92
CA SER A 45 -9.65 9.84 10.92
C SER A 45 -10.13 9.21 9.60
N MET A 46 -11.10 8.30 9.65
CA MET A 46 -11.74 7.73 8.45
C MET A 46 -12.55 8.79 7.69
N GLU A 47 -13.35 9.59 8.38
CA GLU A 47 -14.13 10.69 7.79
C GLU A 47 -13.22 11.76 7.18
N CYS A 48 -12.11 12.07 7.84
CA CYS A 48 -11.16 13.09 7.42
C CYS A 48 -10.06 12.62 6.46
N THR A 49 -10.08 11.34 6.06
CA THR A 49 -9.14 10.85 5.06
C THR A 49 -9.38 11.57 3.72
N PRO A 50 -8.33 12.07 3.04
CA PRO A 50 -8.49 12.69 1.72
C PRO A 50 -9.33 11.83 0.76
N PRO A 51 -10.23 12.46 -0.02
CA PRO A 51 -10.22 13.86 -0.41
C PRO A 51 -11.02 14.83 0.49
N ASN A 52 -11.54 14.39 1.64
CA ASN A 52 -12.35 15.28 2.49
C ASN A 52 -11.55 16.50 2.97
N SER A 53 -11.94 17.69 2.52
CA SER A 53 -11.30 18.96 2.84
C SER A 53 -12.14 19.85 3.77
N ALA A 54 -13.07 19.27 4.52
CA ALA A 54 -13.88 20.00 5.47
C ALA A 54 -13.00 20.67 6.55
N GLU A 55 -13.47 21.80 7.09
CA GLU A 55 -12.68 22.61 8.03
C GLU A 55 -12.34 21.82 9.30
N GLU A 56 -13.26 20.99 9.77
CA GLU A 56 -13.07 20.10 10.89
C GLU A 56 -11.89 19.13 10.69
N CYS A 57 -11.51 18.81 9.45
CA CYS A 57 -10.40 17.90 9.12
C CYS A 57 -9.04 18.59 9.01
N ALA A 58 -9.01 19.94 9.04
CA ALA A 58 -7.80 20.71 8.83
C ALA A 58 -6.71 20.38 9.86
N GLN A 59 -7.09 20.13 11.11
CA GLN A 59 -6.14 19.78 12.17
C GLN A 59 -5.52 18.40 11.94
N PHE A 60 -6.32 17.38 11.60
CA PHE A 60 -5.80 16.06 11.25
C PHE A 60 -4.85 16.12 10.06
N HIS A 61 -5.22 16.85 9.01
CA HIS A 61 -4.35 17.04 7.84
C HIS A 61 -3.06 17.77 8.16
N LYS A 62 -3.09 18.72 9.11
CA LYS A 62 -1.89 19.39 9.59
C LYS A 62 -0.95 18.42 10.28
N GLU A 63 -1.47 17.56 11.16
CA GLU A 63 -0.66 16.52 11.83
C GLU A 63 -0.07 15.51 10.82
N ILE A 64 -0.83 15.10 9.81
CA ILE A 64 -0.30 14.27 8.71
C ILE A 64 0.92 14.95 8.07
N ARG A 65 0.81 16.24 7.71
CA ARG A 65 1.92 16.98 7.07
C ARG A 65 3.14 17.18 7.98
N GLN A 66 2.97 17.08 9.29
CA GLN A 66 4.07 17.16 10.25
C GLN A 66 4.77 15.81 10.45
N ASN A 67 4.05 14.70 10.30
CA ASN A 67 4.55 13.35 10.55
C ASN A 67 4.93 12.57 9.28
N PHE A 68 4.50 13.03 8.11
CA PHE A 68 4.74 12.40 6.82
C PHE A 68 5.30 13.42 5.83
N SER A 69 6.31 13.00 5.08
CA SER A 69 6.85 13.77 3.96
C SER A 69 5.84 13.88 2.82
N ASN A 70 5.96 14.91 1.99
CA ASN A 70 5.13 15.06 0.78
C ASN A 70 5.13 13.81 -0.11
N ARG A 71 6.26 13.09 -0.15
CA ARG A 71 6.42 11.85 -0.91
C ARG A 71 5.63 10.70 -0.30
N GLU A 72 5.70 10.50 1.02
CA GLU A 72 4.88 9.50 1.73
C GLU A 72 3.39 9.84 1.61
N ILE A 73 3.01 11.12 1.73
CA ILE A 73 1.62 11.59 1.54
C ILE A 73 1.13 11.25 0.13
N GLY A 74 1.95 11.47 -0.89
CA GLY A 74 1.61 11.08 -2.26
C GLY A 74 1.53 9.56 -2.46
N MET A 75 2.29 8.76 -1.69
CA MET A 75 2.12 7.29 -1.71
C MET A 75 0.81 6.85 -1.03
N LEU A 76 0.40 7.55 0.03
CA LEU A 76 -0.81 7.23 0.79
C LEU A 76 -2.09 7.62 0.07
N PHE A 77 -2.11 8.83 -0.49
CA PHE A 77 -3.35 9.45 -1.00
C PHE A 77 -3.30 9.79 -2.49
N GLY A 78 -2.14 9.62 -3.13
CA GLY A 78 -1.97 9.83 -4.57
C GLY A 78 -2.15 8.55 -5.38
N ALA A 79 -1.79 8.60 -6.66
CA ALA A 79 -1.79 7.42 -7.51
C ALA A 79 -0.74 6.41 -7.03
N SER A 80 -1.07 5.11 -7.08
CA SER A 80 -0.15 4.03 -6.67
C SER A 80 1.17 3.99 -7.45
N THR A 81 1.21 4.63 -8.62
CA THR A 81 2.39 4.77 -9.49
C THR A 81 3.06 6.15 -9.40
N ALA A 82 2.65 7.01 -8.46
CA ALA A 82 3.20 8.37 -8.34
C ALA A 82 4.71 8.38 -8.07
N TYR A 83 5.25 7.31 -7.49
CA TYR A 83 6.68 7.15 -7.21
C TYR A 83 7.18 5.77 -7.58
N ALA A 84 8.44 5.70 -8.03
CA ALA A 84 9.06 4.45 -8.48
C ALA A 84 9.18 3.42 -7.34
N GLU A 85 9.43 3.90 -6.13
CA GLU A 85 9.55 3.09 -4.94
C GLU A 85 8.20 2.72 -4.30
N SER A 86 7.07 3.24 -4.79
CA SER A 86 5.75 2.97 -4.18
C SER A 86 5.50 1.48 -3.99
N ARG A 87 5.94 0.63 -4.93
CA ARG A 87 5.74 -0.83 -4.82
C ARG A 87 6.41 -1.44 -3.59
N SER A 88 7.62 -0.99 -3.23
CA SER A 88 8.35 -1.51 -2.07
C SER A 88 8.06 -0.72 -0.80
N ALA A 89 7.76 0.58 -0.93
CA ALA A 89 7.61 1.48 0.19
C ALA A 89 6.17 1.63 0.69
N ALA A 90 5.17 1.62 -0.19
CA ALA A 90 3.78 1.87 0.20
C ALA A 90 3.26 0.97 1.34
N PRO A 91 3.60 -0.34 1.41
CA PRO A 91 3.13 -1.18 2.52
C PRO A 91 3.58 -0.70 3.90
N TRP A 92 4.85 -0.28 4.04
CA TRP A 92 5.33 0.21 5.33
C TRP A 92 4.79 1.61 5.64
N VAL A 93 4.64 2.47 4.64
CA VAL A 93 4.07 3.81 4.81
C VAL A 93 2.61 3.71 5.25
N ALA A 94 1.83 2.82 4.64
CA ALA A 94 0.44 2.53 5.02
C ALA A 94 0.35 2.03 6.46
N GLN A 95 1.19 1.06 6.84
CA GLN A 95 1.21 0.57 8.22
C GLN A 95 1.53 1.68 9.24
N ARG A 96 2.47 2.58 8.91
CA ARG A 96 2.79 3.72 9.77
C ARG A 96 1.62 4.70 9.87
N TYR A 97 0.93 4.96 8.75
CA TYR A 97 -0.28 5.77 8.72
C TYR A 97 -1.39 5.17 9.56
N ASP A 98 -1.67 3.88 9.46
CA ASP A 98 -2.71 3.21 10.25
C ASP A 98 -2.44 3.33 11.75
N ASN A 99 -1.17 3.16 12.16
CA ASN A 99 -0.79 3.34 13.56
C ASN A 99 -0.94 4.80 14.00
N PHE A 100 -0.50 5.75 13.18
CA PHE A 100 -0.66 7.18 13.45
C PHE A 100 -2.13 7.57 13.58
N ALA A 101 -3.00 7.15 12.65
CA ALA A 101 -4.41 7.47 12.63
C ALA A 101 -5.11 6.94 13.89
N ARG A 102 -4.82 5.70 14.28
CA ARG A 102 -5.31 5.10 15.52
C ARG A 102 -4.87 5.88 16.76
N THR A 103 -3.59 6.24 16.87
CA THR A 103 -3.10 7.02 18.02
C THR A 103 -3.70 8.43 18.06
N TYR A 104 -3.84 9.07 16.89
CA TYR A 104 -4.48 10.38 16.78
C TYR A 104 -5.93 10.30 17.28
N ASP A 105 -6.67 9.31 16.80
CA ASP A 105 -8.04 9.06 17.22
C ASP A 105 -8.16 8.77 18.73
N GLU A 106 -7.32 7.89 19.28
CA GLU A 106 -7.30 7.60 20.73
C GLU A 106 -7.08 8.88 21.57
N ALA A 107 -6.19 9.77 21.12
CA ALA A 107 -5.91 11.05 21.78
C ALA A 107 -7.06 12.08 21.66
N HIS A 108 -7.81 12.06 20.55
CA HIS A 108 -8.86 13.04 20.30
C HIS A 108 -10.24 12.55 20.78
N LEU A 109 -10.53 11.23 20.76
CA LEU A 109 -11.72 10.64 21.37
C LEU A 109 -11.76 10.83 22.89
N THR A 110 -10.61 10.77 23.56
CA THR A 110 -10.49 11.02 25.00
C THR A 110 -10.73 12.50 25.35
N ALA A 111 -10.42 13.43 24.44
CA ALA A 111 -10.74 14.85 24.60
C ALA A 111 -12.25 15.14 24.52
N PHE A 112 -12.99 14.44 23.63
CA PHE A 112 -14.45 14.57 23.52
C PHE A 112 -15.22 13.84 24.64
N ALA A 113 -14.66 12.76 25.19
CA ALA A 113 -15.28 12.04 26.30
C ALA A 113 -15.12 12.75 27.66
N SER A 114 -14.12 13.63 27.81
CA SER A 114 -13.82 14.32 29.07
C SER A 114 -14.53 15.68 29.24
N THR A 115 -15.34 16.12 28.27
CA THR A 115 -16.05 17.41 28.30
C THR A 115 -17.48 17.32 28.86
N LYS A 116 -17.76 16.31 29.69
CA LYS A 116 -19.11 16.08 30.26
C LYS A 116 -19.16 16.34 31.76
#